data_AF-A0A950NLV4-F1
#
_entry.id   AF-A0A950NLV4-F1
#
_cell.length_a   1.000
_cell.length_b   1.000
_cell.length_c   1.000
_cell.angle_alpha   90.00
_cell.angle_beta   90.00
_cell.angle_gamma   90.00
#
_symmetry.space_group_name_H-M   'P 1'
#
loop_
_entity.id
_entity.type
_entity.pdbx_description
1 polymer ?
#
loop_
_entity_poly.entity_id
_entity_poly.type
_entity_poly.pdbx_seq_one_letter_code
_entity_poly.pdbx_strand_id
1 'polypeptide(L)' 'MEHLGLVGLPDSDHGRMFSALTGLPTPGAFQTMKGVAQLPDARLDRLSAMSESKKTVYATF' A
#
# COMPACT_ATOMS: atom_id res chain seq x y z
N MET A 1 14.66 5.40 2.60
CA MET A 1 13.31 4.86 2.32
C MET A 1 13.29 4.47 0.87
N GLU A 2 12.99 3.20 0.60
CA GLU A 2 12.85 2.69 -0.76
C GLU A 2 11.43 3.00 -1.25
N HIS A 3 11.27 3.23 -2.55
CA HIS A 3 9.98 3.54 -3.17
C HIS A 3 9.77 2.64 -4.38
N LEU A 4 8.55 2.12 -4.54
CA LEU A 4 8.16 1.38 -5.74
C LEU A 4 7.35 2.29 -6.67
N GLY A 5 7.73 2.35 -7.94
CA GLY A 5 6.98 3.05 -8.97
C GLY A 5 5.99 2.11 -9.68
N LEU A 6 4.72 2.51 -9.76
CA LEU A 6 3.76 1.87 -10.64
C LEU A 6 3.95 2.43 -12.05
N VAL A 7 4.33 1.58 -13.00
CA VAL A 7 4.60 1.95 -14.39
C VAL A 7 3.64 1.20 -15.30
N GLY A 8 2.98 1.91 -16.21
CA GLY A 8 2.08 1.31 -17.19
C GLY A 8 1.82 2.27 -18.35
N LEU A 9 1.23 1.72 -19.41
CA LEU A 9 0.76 2.50 -20.55
C LEU A 9 -0.40 3.44 -20.14
N PRO A 10 -0.72 4.46 -20.92
CA PRO A 10 -1.97 5.19 -20.77
C PRO A 10 -3.16 4.23 -20.71
N ASP A 11 -4.14 4.54 -19.86
CA ASP A 11 -5.36 3.74 -19.65
C ASP A 11 -5.14 2.30 -19.16
N SER A 12 -3.95 1.96 -18.65
CA SER A 12 -3.67 0.64 -18.06
C SER A 12 -4.19 0.47 -16.61
N ASP A 13 -5.03 1.38 -16.14
CA ASP A 13 -5.61 1.41 -14.79
C ASP A 13 -4.59 1.42 -13.61
N HIS A 14 -3.32 1.74 -13.84
CA HIS A 14 -2.30 1.82 -12.78
C HIS A 14 -2.65 2.85 -11.69
N GLY A 15 -3.36 3.93 -12.04
CA GLY A 15 -3.85 4.93 -11.08
C GLY A 15 -4.99 4.41 -10.19
N ARG A 16 -5.81 3.48 -10.69
CA ARG A 16 -6.83 2.80 -9.87
C ARG A 16 -6.19 1.79 -8.92
N MET A 17 -5.15 1.08 -9.37
CA MET A 17 -4.36 0.20 -8.52
C MET A 17 -3.66 0.98 -7.39
N PHE A 18 -3.07 2.14 -7.70
CA PHE A 18 -2.51 3.03 -6.67
C PHE A 18 -3.54 3.40 -5.60
N SER A 19 -4.75 3.78 -6.02
CA SER A 19 -5.84 4.15 -5.12
C SER A 19 -6.25 2.96 -4.24
N ALA A 20 -6.38 1.77 -4.82
CA ALA A 20 -6.73 0.56 -4.07
C ALA A 20 -5.67 0.17 -3.02
N LEU A 21 -4.39 0.35 -3.32
CA LEU A 21 -3.29 0.02 -2.40
C LEU A 21 -3.12 1.02 -1.25
N THR A 22 -3.40 2.30 -1.51
CA THR A 22 -3.06 3.40 -0.59
C THR A 22 -4.28 4.04 0.07
N GLY A 23 -5.48 3.80 -0.44
CA GLY A 23 -6.71 4.49 -0.04
C GLY A 23 -6.79 5.95 -0.47
N LEU A 24 -5.84 6.43 -1.27
CA LEU A 24 -5.79 7.80 -1.78
C LEU A 24 -6.56 7.93 -3.10
N PRO A 25 -6.99 9.13 -3.51
CA PRO A 25 -7.64 9.32 -4.80
C PRO A 25 -6.74 8.93 -5.96
N THR A 26 -7.35 8.47 -7.07
CA THR A 26 -6.62 8.16 -8.31
C THR A 26 -5.89 9.41 -8.82
N PRO A 27 -4.57 9.36 -9.05
CA PRO A 27 -3.82 10.49 -9.58
C PRO A 27 -4.30 10.88 -10.99
N GLY A 28 -4.21 12.16 -11.31
CA GLY A 28 -4.44 12.63 -12.68
C GLY A 28 -3.39 12.09 -13.66
N ALA A 29 -3.69 12.12 -14.96
CA ALA A 29 -2.75 11.70 -15.99
C ALA A 29 -1.43 12.49 -15.84
N PHE A 30 -0.30 11.76 -15.83
CA PHE A 30 1.06 12.31 -15.66
C PHE A 30 1.34 13.01 -14.31
N GLN A 31 0.47 12.85 -13.31
CA GLN A 31 0.70 13.38 -11.97
C GLN A 31 1.49 12.39 -11.11
N THR A 32 2.60 12.85 -10.53
CA THR A 32 3.36 12.07 -9.55
C THR A 32 2.71 12.19 -8.18
N MET A 33 2.32 11.05 -7.59
CA MET A 33 1.76 10.97 -6.25
C MET A 33 2.50 9.88 -5.45
N LYS A 34 2.74 10.13 -4.17
CA LYS A 34 3.28 9.13 -3.23
C LYS A 34 2.19 8.76 -2.24
N GLY A 35 2.10 7.47 -1.93
CA GLY A 35 1.21 6.93 -0.92
C GLY A 35 1.92 5.82 -0.16
N VAL A 36 1.32 5.40 0.95
CA VAL A 36 1.85 4.32 1.79
C VAL A 36 0.87 3.16 1.75
N ALA A 37 1.35 1.97 1.40
CA ALA A 37 0.56 0.75 1.44
C ALA A 37 1.01 -0.15 2.59
N GLN A 38 0.06 -0.75 3.30
CA GLN A 38 0.37 -1.75 4.34
C GLN A 38 0.60 -3.11 3.69
N LEU A 39 1.61 -3.85 4.15
CA LEU A 39 1.85 -5.22 3.70
C LEU A 39 1.02 -6.19 4.54
N PRO A 40 0.00 -6.86 3.96
CA PRO A 40 -0.74 -7.89 4.69
C PRO A 40 0.16 -9.09 5.00
N ASP A 41 0.26 -9.46 6.27
CA ASP A 41 1.09 -10.59 6.72
C ASP A 41 0.37 -11.40 7.81
N ALA A 42 -0.14 -12.58 7.43
CA ALA A 42 -0.82 -13.50 8.33
C ALA A 42 0.08 -14.03 9.47
N ARG A 43 1.40 -13.94 9.35
CA ARG A 43 2.33 -14.31 10.43
C ARG A 43 2.31 -13.25 11.53
N LEU A 44 2.28 -11.97 11.14
CA LEU A 44 2.18 -10.86 12.08
C LEU A 44 0.84 -10.89 12.82
N ASP A 45 -0.24 -11.22 12.12
CA ASP A 45 -1.58 -11.36 12.70
C ASP A 45 -1.60 -12.43 13.81
N ARG A 46 -1.03 -13.60 13.53
CA ARG A 46 -0.93 -14.70 14.52
C ARG A 46 -0.06 -14.31 15.71
N LEU A 47 1.07 -13.65 15.47
CA LEU A 47 1.95 -13.21 16.54
C LEU A 47 1.25 -12.20 17.45
N SER A 48 0.56 -11.22 16.86
CA SER A 48 -0.20 -10.21 17.58
C SER A 48 -1.29 -10.81 18.46
N ALA A 49 -1.94 -11.88 17.98
CA ALA A 49 -2.93 -12.62 18.75
C ALA A 49 -2.29 -13.44 19.90
N MET A 50 -1.16 -14.10 19.65
CA MET A 50 -0.43 -14.89 20.66
C MET A 50 0.12 -14.03 21.79
N SER A 51 0.56 -12.81 21.50
CA SER A 51 1.15 -11.90 22.48
C SER A 51 0.15 -10.90 23.09
N GLU A 52 -1.14 -11.00 22.76
CA GLU A 52 -2.19 -10.06 23.20
C GLU A 52 -1.79 -8.59 22.98
N SER A 53 -1.17 -8.31 21.82
CA SER A 53 -0.61 -6.99 21.56
C SER A 53 -1.69 -5.93 21.50
N LYS A 54 -1.51 -4.83 22.26
CA LYS A 54 -2.42 -3.67 22.23
C LYS A 54 -2.52 -3.02 20.84
N LYS A 55 -1.48 -3.13 20.02
CA LYS A 55 -1.41 -2.55 18.67
C LYS A 55 -0.54 -3.42 17.77
N THR A 56 -1.07 -3.75 16.60
CA THR A 56 -0.33 -4.36 15.49
C THR A 56 0.14 -3.26 14.54
N VAL A 57 1.41 -3.28 14.13
CA VAL A 57 1.97 -2.33 13.16
C VAL A 57 2.54 -3.11 11.99
N TYR A 58 1.88 -3.03 10.84
CA TYR A 58 2.35 -3.68 9.62
C TYR A 58 3.55 -2.95 9.02
N ALA A 59 4.39 -3.69 8.31
CA ALA A 59 5.39 -3.09 7.43
C ALA A 59 4.70 -2.29 6.31
N THR A 60 5.38 -1.26 5.82
CA THR A 60 4.85 -0.34 4.82
C THR A 60 5.81 -0.10 3.67
N PHE A 61 5.27 0.15 2.49
CA PHE A 61 6.00 0.58 1.29
C PHE A 61 5.43 1.89 0.73
#